data_AF-A0A7L8UJ89-F1
#
_entry.id   AF-A0A7L8UJ89-F1
#
_cell.length_a   1.000
_cell.length_b   1.000
_cell.length_c   1.000
_cell.angle_alpha   90.00
_cell.angle_beta   90.00
_cell.angle_gamma   90.00
#
_symmetry.space_group_name_H-M   'P 1'
#
loop_
_entity.id
_entity.type
_entity.pdbx_description
1 polymer ?
#
loop_
_entity_poly.entity_id
_entity_poly.type
_entity_poly.pdbx_seq_one_letter_code
_entity_poly.pdbx_strand_id
1 'polypeptide(L)'
;MAVQTLKTIKNWFKTGLKPTEIQFWDTWDSFRHKSEKVPAEDIEGIEELLTGDKIIPSGQFIVFKVSPNTADELEIGDTVIGYCEGNFLGQATYYGGDTSLMTSFTEANNLVGRIISFTSSDNGDIITYELNDEVLLRSLSCGVYNGIYIMYKRPGEHEFSSAWPSGTYPKAWLTWLELTPGTIIKLTDTVGGLDDSEEFIIPNSENPD
;
A
#
# COMPACT_ATOMS: atom_id res chain seq x y z
N MET A 1 7.44 28.91 -40.87
CA MET A 1 7.16 30.35 -41.09
C MET A 1 7.73 31.11 -39.89
N ALA A 2 8.22 32.33 -40.08
CA ALA A 2 9.04 32.98 -39.05
C ALA A 2 8.16 33.47 -37.89
N VAL A 3 8.26 32.81 -36.73
CA VAL A 3 7.64 33.26 -35.48
C VAL A 3 8.26 34.62 -35.11
N GLN A 4 7.43 35.65 -34.96
CA GLN A 4 7.88 36.99 -34.62
C GLN A 4 7.73 37.22 -33.12
N THR A 5 8.72 37.89 -32.52
CA THR A 5 8.62 38.22 -31.09
C THR A 5 7.50 39.22 -30.86
N LEU A 6 6.85 39.12 -29.70
CA LEU A 6 5.79 40.05 -29.26
C LEU A 6 6.26 41.51 -29.27
N LYS A 7 7.55 41.76 -29.03
CA LYS A 7 8.17 43.09 -29.11
C LYS A 7 8.25 43.60 -30.55
N THR A 8 8.59 42.73 -31.51
CA THR A 8 8.61 43.06 -32.94
C THR A 8 7.20 43.41 -33.43
N ILE A 9 6.21 42.55 -33.10
CA ILE A 9 4.79 42.77 -33.44
C ILE A 9 4.31 44.10 -32.88
N LYS A 10 4.54 44.39 -31.59
CA LYS A 10 4.14 45.67 -30.96
C LYS A 10 4.71 46.91 -31.66
N ASN A 11 5.89 46.82 -32.29
CA ASN A 11 6.46 47.94 -33.02
C ASN A 11 5.74 48.24 -34.34
N TRP A 12 5.09 47.25 -34.96
CA TRP A 12 4.36 47.42 -36.22
C TRP A 12 3.02 48.15 -36.04
N PHE A 13 2.46 48.13 -34.84
CA PHE A 13 1.15 48.72 -34.50
C PHE A 13 1.24 50.00 -33.65
N LYS A 14 2.37 50.72 -33.68
CA LYS A 14 2.48 52.03 -33.01
C LYS A 14 1.63 53.09 -33.72
N THR A 15 1.16 54.09 -32.97
CA THR A 15 0.39 55.21 -33.51
C THR A 15 1.09 55.86 -34.69
N GLY A 16 0.37 56.01 -35.81
CA GLY A 16 0.89 56.59 -37.05
C GLY A 16 1.64 55.61 -37.96
N LEU A 17 1.85 54.36 -37.53
CA LEU A 17 2.39 53.28 -38.36
C LEU A 17 1.26 52.36 -38.85
N LYS A 18 1.36 51.95 -40.12
CA LYS A 18 0.49 50.92 -40.71
C LYS A 18 1.37 49.72 -41.05
N PRO A 19 1.10 48.52 -40.51
CA PRO A 19 1.83 47.32 -40.88
C PRO A 19 1.66 47.02 -42.37
N THR A 20 2.68 46.42 -42.98
CA THR A 20 2.55 45.82 -44.31
C THR A 20 1.66 44.57 -44.24
N GLU A 21 1.16 44.11 -45.38
CA GLU A 21 0.36 42.88 -45.45
C GLU A 21 1.09 41.68 -44.82
N ILE A 22 2.38 41.53 -45.12
CA ILE A 22 3.22 40.47 -44.56
C ILE A 22 3.33 40.61 -43.03
N GLN A 23 3.58 41.82 -42.52
CA GLN A 23 3.64 42.06 -41.06
C GLN A 23 2.31 41.79 -40.35
N PHE A 24 1.21 42.04 -41.04
CA PHE A 24 -0.13 41.74 -40.54
C PHE A 24 -0.37 40.23 -40.46
N TRP A 25 -0.04 39.47 -41.51
CA TRP A 25 -0.17 38.00 -41.50
C TRP A 25 0.78 37.35 -40.49
N ASP A 26 2.04 37.78 -40.45
CA ASP A 26 3.04 37.33 -39.47
C ASP A 26 2.58 37.52 -38.02
N THR A 27 1.72 38.52 -37.76
CA THR A 27 1.13 38.72 -36.44
C THR A 27 0.21 37.55 -36.09
N TRP A 28 -0.72 37.19 -36.97
CA TRP A 28 -1.67 36.10 -36.74
C TRP A 28 -0.98 34.74 -36.71
N ASP A 29 -0.01 34.51 -37.59
CA ASP A 29 0.77 33.26 -37.64
C ASP A 29 1.68 33.07 -36.41
N SER A 30 1.99 34.14 -35.66
CA SER A 30 2.77 34.07 -34.43
C SER A 30 1.95 33.72 -33.19
N PHE A 31 0.61 33.68 -33.28
CA PHE A 31 -0.28 33.29 -32.19
C PHE A 31 -1.06 32.02 -32.57
N ARG A 32 -1.19 31.08 -31.62
CA ARG A 32 -2.08 29.92 -31.81
C ARG A 32 -3.54 30.35 -31.69
N HIS A 33 -4.39 29.83 -32.57
CA HIS A 33 -5.83 30.02 -32.45
C HIS A 33 -6.42 29.08 -31.38
N LYS A 34 -7.52 29.48 -30.72
CA LYS A 34 -8.13 28.68 -29.63
C LYS A 34 -8.63 27.30 -30.07
N SER A 35 -8.85 27.11 -31.36
CA SER A 35 -9.27 25.82 -31.94
C SER A 35 -8.09 24.89 -32.24
N GLU A 36 -6.86 25.39 -32.17
CA GLU A 36 -5.65 24.62 -32.42
C GLU A 36 -5.20 23.94 -31.13
N LYS A 37 -4.79 22.67 -31.24
CA LYS A 37 -4.25 21.93 -30.10
C LYS A 37 -2.85 22.44 -29.75
N VAL A 38 -2.50 22.38 -28.47
CA VAL A 38 -1.14 22.62 -27.98
C VAL A 38 -0.43 21.26 -27.91
N PRO A 39 0.69 21.05 -28.63
CA PRO A 39 1.53 19.87 -28.50
C PRO A 39 2.08 19.76 -27.08
N ALA A 40 2.14 18.54 -26.54
CA ALA A 40 2.68 18.32 -25.20
C ALA A 40 4.14 18.80 -25.09
N GLU A 41 4.95 18.62 -26.13
CA GLU A 41 6.35 19.08 -26.21
C GLU A 41 6.55 20.59 -25.99
N ASP A 42 5.53 21.41 -26.24
CA ASP A 42 5.58 22.87 -26.06
C ASP A 42 5.19 23.32 -24.65
N ILE A 43 4.76 22.39 -23.78
CA ILE A 43 4.30 22.70 -22.42
C ILE A 43 5.47 22.48 -21.45
N GLU A 44 6.06 23.58 -21.00
CA GLU A 44 7.12 23.56 -19.99
C GLU A 44 6.64 22.89 -18.69
N GLY A 45 7.44 21.97 -18.14
CA GLY A 45 7.13 21.22 -16.93
C GLY A 45 6.13 20.06 -17.10
N ILE A 46 5.68 19.75 -18.34
CA ILE A 46 4.72 18.66 -18.54
C ILE A 46 5.29 17.28 -18.20
N GLU A 47 6.58 17.05 -18.47
CA GLU A 47 7.22 15.78 -18.12
C GLU A 47 7.28 15.62 -16.60
N GLU A 48 7.68 16.66 -15.86
CA GLU A 48 7.76 16.63 -14.39
C GLU A 48 6.39 16.35 -13.75
N LEU A 49 5.30 16.86 -14.34
CA LEU A 49 3.93 16.58 -13.93
C LEU A 49 3.50 15.12 -14.21
N LEU A 50 4.09 14.47 -15.20
CA LEU A 50 3.71 13.11 -15.64
C LEU A 50 4.66 12.02 -15.13
N THR A 51 5.92 12.36 -14.83
CA THR A 51 6.98 11.42 -14.43
C THR A 51 7.38 11.55 -12.97
N GLY A 52 6.86 12.53 -12.24
CA GLY A 52 7.07 12.63 -10.79
C GLY A 52 6.49 11.42 -10.06
N ASP A 53 7.09 11.09 -8.90
CA ASP A 53 6.51 10.10 -8.00
C ASP A 53 5.08 10.49 -7.68
N LYS A 54 4.14 9.55 -7.85
CA LYS A 54 2.75 9.78 -7.49
C LYS A 54 2.62 9.78 -5.97
N ILE A 55 2.75 10.96 -5.36
CA ILE A 55 2.56 11.13 -3.92
C ILE A 55 1.06 11.06 -3.62
N ILE A 56 0.64 10.00 -2.94
CA ILE A 56 -0.72 9.80 -2.48
C ILE A 56 -0.80 10.21 -1.01
N PRO A 57 -1.44 11.34 -0.66
CA PRO A 57 -1.63 11.72 0.74
C PRO A 57 -2.63 10.79 1.45
N SER A 58 -2.60 10.78 2.79
CA SER A 58 -3.57 10.01 3.59
C SER A 58 -5.01 10.39 3.22
N GLY A 59 -5.88 9.39 3.05
CA GLY A 59 -7.26 9.57 2.60
C GLY A 59 -7.44 9.69 1.08
N GLN A 60 -6.36 9.67 0.31
CA GLN A 60 -6.39 9.45 -1.14
C GLN A 60 -5.90 8.04 -1.48
N PHE A 61 -6.31 7.55 -2.65
CA PHE A 61 -6.03 6.19 -3.07
C PHE A 61 -5.61 6.11 -4.54
N ILE A 62 -4.83 5.09 -4.86
CA ILE A 62 -4.75 4.57 -6.22
C ILE A 62 -5.95 3.65 -6.41
N VAL A 63 -6.83 3.98 -7.36
CA VAL A 63 -8.06 3.24 -7.64
C VAL A 63 -7.86 2.37 -8.88
N PHE A 64 -8.20 1.09 -8.76
CA PHE A 64 -8.18 0.09 -9.82
C PHE A 64 -9.61 -0.32 -10.14
N LYS A 65 -9.99 -0.12 -11.40
CA LYS A 65 -11.31 -0.46 -11.89
C LYS A 65 -11.45 -1.94 -12.13
N VAL A 66 -12.52 -2.51 -11.59
CA VAL A 66 -12.92 -3.90 -11.82
C VAL A 66 -14.22 -3.89 -12.61
N SER A 67 -14.29 -4.68 -13.69
CA SER A 67 -15.52 -4.78 -14.49
C SER A 67 -16.71 -5.16 -13.59
N PRO A 68 -17.86 -4.47 -13.67
CA PRO A 68 -18.30 -3.55 -14.73
C PRO A 68 -18.08 -2.05 -14.46
N ASN A 69 -17.32 -1.68 -13.43
CA ASN A 69 -17.09 -0.28 -13.07
C ASN A 69 -16.28 0.44 -14.16
N THR A 70 -16.80 1.57 -14.64
CA THR A 70 -16.20 2.33 -15.75
C THR A 70 -16.17 3.84 -15.51
N ALA A 71 -16.70 4.33 -14.38
CA ALA A 71 -16.72 5.77 -14.13
C ALA A 71 -15.34 6.29 -13.73
N ASP A 72 -15.01 7.54 -14.02
CA ASP A 72 -13.74 8.18 -13.62
C ASP A 72 -13.75 8.64 -12.14
N GLU A 73 -14.39 7.89 -11.25
CA GLU A 73 -14.54 8.18 -9.82
C GLU A 73 -14.52 6.90 -8.98
N LEU A 74 -14.34 6.96 -7.66
CA LEU A 74 -14.35 5.76 -6.81
C LEU A 74 -15.77 5.18 -6.69
N GLU A 75 -15.96 3.94 -7.12
CA GLU A 75 -17.23 3.22 -7.09
C GLU A 75 -17.16 2.05 -6.10
N ILE A 76 -18.32 1.66 -5.56
CA ILE A 76 -18.42 0.43 -4.75
C ILE A 76 -17.93 -0.76 -5.58
N GLY A 77 -17.07 -1.58 -4.98
CA GLY A 77 -16.43 -2.72 -5.63
C GLY A 77 -15.07 -2.42 -6.27
N ASP A 78 -14.64 -1.15 -6.32
CA ASP A 78 -13.31 -0.83 -6.80
C ASP A 78 -12.22 -1.28 -5.83
N THR A 79 -11.10 -1.72 -6.39
CA THR A 79 -9.91 -2.09 -5.62
C THR A 79 -9.02 -0.87 -5.43
N VAL A 80 -8.49 -0.67 -4.23
CA VAL A 80 -7.68 0.49 -3.86
C VAL A 80 -6.39 0.12 -3.14
N ILE A 81 -5.41 1.02 -3.24
CA ILE A 81 -4.16 1.01 -2.47
C ILE A 81 -3.93 2.42 -1.91
N GLY A 82 -3.60 2.53 -0.63
CA GLY A 82 -3.35 3.83 0.02
C GLY A 82 -3.42 3.78 1.55
N TYR A 83 -3.59 4.92 2.21
CA TYR A 83 -3.70 5.00 3.68
C TYR A 83 -5.09 5.47 4.11
N CYS A 84 -5.67 4.78 5.10
CA CYS A 84 -6.94 5.14 5.74
C CYS A 84 -6.82 5.00 7.27
N GLU A 85 -7.21 6.03 8.04
CA GLU A 85 -7.08 6.07 9.51
C GLU A 85 -5.67 5.71 10.04
N GLY A 86 -4.62 6.05 9.28
CA GLY A 86 -3.23 5.72 9.64
C GLY A 86 -2.82 4.27 9.36
N ASN A 87 -3.73 3.44 8.84
CA ASN A 87 -3.44 2.07 8.41
C ASN A 87 -3.17 2.03 6.90
N PHE A 88 -2.17 1.24 6.51
CA PHE A 88 -1.84 1.03 5.11
C PHE A 88 -2.75 -0.05 4.51
N LEU A 89 -3.38 0.27 3.38
CA LEU A 89 -4.16 -0.66 2.58
C LEU A 89 -3.29 -1.16 1.42
N GLY A 90 -2.69 -2.34 1.57
CA GLY A 90 -1.91 -2.99 0.51
C GLY A 90 -2.76 -3.40 -0.70
N GLN A 91 -3.99 -3.84 -0.45
CA GLN A 91 -5.06 -4.04 -1.42
C GLN A 91 -6.39 -4.15 -0.68
N ALA A 92 -7.34 -3.27 -0.95
CA ALA A 92 -8.66 -3.30 -0.33
C ALA A 92 -9.77 -3.05 -1.36
N THR A 93 -10.96 -3.57 -1.12
CA THR A 93 -12.15 -3.24 -1.91
C THR A 93 -12.97 -2.20 -1.16
N TYR A 94 -13.30 -1.10 -1.83
CA TYR A 94 -14.22 -0.11 -1.28
C TYR A 94 -15.65 -0.63 -1.37
N TYR A 95 -16.37 -0.72 -0.25
CA TYR A 95 -17.76 -1.22 -0.24
C TYR A 95 -18.82 -0.16 0.01
N GLY A 96 -18.42 1.13 -0.03
CA GLY A 96 -19.31 2.25 0.20
C GLY A 96 -19.19 2.82 1.62
N GLY A 97 -19.41 4.13 1.76
CA GLY A 97 -19.37 4.82 3.04
C GLY A 97 -18.44 6.03 3.02
N ASP A 98 -17.87 6.35 4.18
CA ASP A 98 -16.87 7.42 4.34
C ASP A 98 -15.47 6.87 4.05
N THR A 99 -14.79 7.43 3.05
CA THR A 99 -13.44 7.02 2.64
C THR A 99 -12.35 7.31 3.69
N SER A 100 -12.70 7.99 4.77
CA SER A 100 -11.81 8.27 5.90
C SER A 100 -11.90 7.22 6.99
N LEU A 101 -12.82 6.25 6.89
CA LEU A 101 -13.07 5.22 7.89
C LEU A 101 -12.72 3.83 7.34
N MET A 102 -12.01 3.01 8.13
CA MET A 102 -11.70 1.63 7.78
C MET A 102 -12.97 0.80 7.54
N THR A 103 -14.07 1.17 8.18
CA THR A 103 -15.40 0.58 8.01
C THR A 103 -16.04 0.82 6.64
N SER A 104 -15.31 1.39 5.68
CA SER A 104 -15.76 1.51 4.28
C SER A 104 -14.92 0.64 3.32
N PHE A 105 -13.90 -0.05 3.85
CA PHE A 105 -12.96 -0.86 3.09
C PHE A 105 -12.85 -2.26 3.69
N THR A 106 -12.69 -3.26 2.83
CA THR A 106 -12.29 -4.58 3.30
C THR A 106 -10.86 -4.46 3.82
N GLU A 107 -10.61 -4.69 5.12
CA GLU A 107 -9.27 -4.60 5.72
C GLU A 107 -8.22 -5.25 4.82
N ALA A 108 -7.14 -4.54 4.51
CA ALA A 108 -5.95 -5.15 3.90
C ALA A 108 -4.99 -5.60 5.00
N ASN A 109 -5.45 -6.47 5.91
CA ASN A 109 -4.56 -7.21 6.79
C ASN A 109 -4.00 -8.40 6.01
N ASN A 110 -3.04 -8.17 5.11
CA ASN A 110 -2.40 -9.30 4.43
C ASN A 110 -1.50 -10.12 5.37
N LEU A 111 -1.42 -9.78 6.67
CA LEU A 111 -0.68 -10.56 7.65
C LEU A 111 -1.54 -11.72 8.14
N VAL A 112 -0.90 -12.86 8.37
CA VAL A 112 -1.53 -14.06 8.93
C VAL A 112 -2.11 -13.83 10.35
N GLY A 113 -1.60 -12.86 11.10
CA GLY A 113 -2.00 -12.58 12.47
C GLY A 113 -0.92 -11.84 13.26
N ARG A 114 -0.95 -11.97 14.59
CA ARG A 114 0.07 -11.44 15.50
C ARG A 114 0.21 -12.27 16.78
N ILE A 115 1.41 -12.32 17.33
CA ILE A 115 1.68 -12.94 18.64
C ILE A 115 1.47 -11.90 19.73
N ILE A 116 0.65 -12.22 20.73
CA ILE A 116 0.27 -11.34 21.85
C ILE A 116 1.22 -11.54 23.02
N SER A 117 1.51 -12.79 23.38
CA SER A 117 2.36 -13.11 24.53
C SER A 117 3.01 -14.48 24.44
N PHE A 118 4.06 -14.66 25.24
CA PHE A 118 4.79 -15.92 25.42
C PHE A 118 4.92 -16.23 26.91
N THR A 119 4.80 -17.49 27.28
CA THR A 119 4.98 -17.96 28.66
C THR A 119 5.70 -19.31 28.63
N SER A 120 6.86 -19.39 29.28
CA SER A 120 7.59 -20.64 29.46
C SER A 120 7.23 -21.27 30.80
N SER A 121 7.08 -22.59 30.82
CA SER A 121 6.81 -23.37 32.04
C SER A 121 7.47 -24.75 31.98
N ASP A 122 7.59 -25.43 33.11
CA ASP A 122 8.14 -26.80 33.19
C ASP A 122 7.41 -27.80 32.29
N ASN A 123 6.16 -27.49 31.91
CA ASN A 123 5.32 -28.32 31.05
C ASN A 123 5.32 -27.89 29.57
N GLY A 124 6.20 -26.95 29.20
CA GLY A 124 6.37 -26.45 27.83
C GLY A 124 6.07 -24.96 27.67
N ASP A 125 6.33 -24.48 26.46
CA ASP A 125 6.19 -23.08 26.08
C ASP A 125 4.80 -22.81 25.48
N ILE A 126 4.18 -21.71 25.89
CA ILE A 126 2.84 -21.30 25.45
C ILE A 126 2.92 -19.94 24.78
N ILE A 127 2.39 -19.83 23.55
CA ILE A 127 2.10 -18.55 22.91
C ILE A 127 0.60 -18.24 22.98
N THR A 128 0.27 -16.97 23.17
CA THR A 128 -1.08 -16.43 22.93
C THR A 128 -1.01 -15.54 21.70
N TYR A 129 -1.94 -15.68 20.77
CA TYR A 129 -1.91 -14.99 19.48
C TYR A 129 -3.31 -14.66 18.96
N GLU A 130 -3.36 -13.71 18.03
CA GLU A 130 -4.53 -13.34 17.25
C GLU A 130 -4.26 -13.67 15.79
N LEU A 131 -5.30 -14.08 15.05
CA LEU A 131 -5.20 -14.42 13.64
C LEU A 131 -6.06 -13.50 12.82
N ASN A 132 -5.66 -13.26 11.57
CA ASN A 132 -6.58 -12.76 10.55
C ASN A 132 -7.77 -13.72 10.44
N ASP A 133 -8.99 -13.19 10.29
CA ASP A 133 -10.23 -13.97 10.25
C ASP A 133 -10.21 -15.12 9.23
N GLU A 134 -9.58 -14.92 8.08
CA GLU A 134 -9.43 -15.97 7.06
C GLU A 134 -8.56 -17.13 7.56
N VAL A 135 -7.48 -16.83 8.28
CA VAL A 135 -6.60 -17.84 8.87
C VAL A 135 -7.30 -18.53 10.05
N LEU A 136 -8.04 -17.77 10.86
CA LEU A 136 -8.77 -18.29 12.01
C LEU A 136 -9.82 -19.32 11.58
N LEU A 137 -10.65 -18.99 10.58
CA LEU A 137 -11.65 -19.90 10.04
C LEU A 137 -11.02 -21.17 9.46
N ARG A 138 -9.93 -21.02 8.71
CA ARG A 138 -9.14 -22.16 8.20
C ARG A 138 -8.66 -23.04 9.36
N SER A 139 -8.03 -22.44 10.37
CA SER A 139 -7.51 -23.15 11.55
C SER A 139 -8.59 -23.93 12.31
N LEU A 140 -9.82 -23.42 12.38
CA LEU A 140 -10.95 -24.11 13.02
C LEU A 140 -11.51 -25.27 12.17
N SER A 141 -11.42 -25.17 10.84
CA SER A 141 -11.97 -26.16 9.91
C SER A 141 -11.03 -27.34 9.61
N CYS A 142 -9.71 -27.13 9.67
CA CYS A 142 -8.72 -28.05 9.12
C CYS A 142 -8.36 -29.26 10.01
N GLY A 143 -8.93 -29.40 11.21
CA GLY A 143 -8.81 -30.61 12.03
C GLY A 143 -7.39 -31.19 12.15
N VAL A 144 -6.70 -30.84 13.24
CA VAL A 144 -5.40 -31.38 13.71
C VAL A 144 -4.12 -30.73 13.17
N TYR A 145 -4.13 -29.83 12.18
CA TYR A 145 -2.97 -28.99 11.87
C TYR A 145 -3.37 -27.53 11.69
N ASN A 146 -2.92 -26.70 12.64
CA ASN A 146 -3.23 -25.28 12.75
C ASN A 146 -2.88 -24.56 11.44
N GLY A 147 -3.73 -23.63 11.00
CA GLY A 147 -3.58 -22.88 9.74
C GLY A 147 -2.34 -21.96 9.67
N ILE A 148 -1.40 -22.15 10.59
CA ILE A 148 -0.18 -21.39 10.78
C ILE A 148 1.01 -22.30 11.10
N TYR A 149 2.18 -21.93 10.60
CA TYR A 149 3.47 -22.34 11.15
C TYR A 149 3.96 -21.31 12.15
N ILE A 150 4.77 -21.77 13.10
CA ILE A 150 5.68 -20.86 13.80
C ILE A 150 7.04 -20.95 13.14
N MET A 151 7.53 -19.83 12.64
CA MET A 151 8.91 -19.68 12.26
C MET A 151 9.68 -19.19 13.49
N TYR A 152 10.82 -19.80 13.80
CA TYR A 152 11.67 -19.41 14.91
C TYR A 152 13.15 -19.34 14.52
N LYS A 153 13.91 -18.49 15.21
CA LYS A 153 15.35 -18.30 14.98
C LYS A 153 16.04 -17.93 16.30
N ARG A 154 16.98 -18.75 16.74
CA ARG A 154 17.69 -18.55 18.02
C ARG A 154 18.79 -17.50 17.89
N PRO A 155 19.27 -16.94 19.02
CA PRO A 155 20.44 -16.08 19.02
C PRO A 155 21.64 -16.74 18.34
N GLY A 156 22.19 -16.07 17.32
CA GLY A 156 23.33 -16.57 16.54
C GLY A 156 22.97 -17.46 15.34
N GLU A 157 21.69 -17.84 15.17
CA GLU A 157 21.21 -18.48 13.94
C GLU A 157 20.90 -17.42 12.87
N HIS A 158 21.19 -17.73 11.61
CA HIS A 158 20.93 -16.83 10.48
C HIS A 158 19.59 -17.09 9.78
N GLU A 159 19.16 -18.35 9.74
CA GLU A 159 17.96 -18.81 9.03
C GLU A 159 16.85 -19.16 10.01
N PHE A 160 15.60 -18.96 9.58
CA PHE A 160 14.44 -19.40 10.34
C PHE A 160 14.19 -20.90 10.15
N SER A 161 13.89 -21.57 11.24
CA SER A 161 13.35 -22.93 11.26
C SER A 161 11.84 -22.89 11.47
N SER A 162 11.11 -23.89 10.97
CA SER A 162 9.66 -23.99 11.12
C SER A 162 9.28 -25.02 12.17
N ALA A 163 8.28 -24.72 13.00
CA ALA A 163 7.68 -25.64 13.96
C ALA A 163 6.16 -25.63 13.84
N TRP A 164 5.55 -26.79 14.09
CA TRP A 164 4.11 -26.92 14.17
C TRP A 164 3.63 -26.63 15.60
N PRO A 165 2.85 -25.55 15.81
CA PRO A 165 2.22 -25.32 17.10
C PRO A 165 1.13 -26.36 17.37
N SER A 166 1.04 -26.84 18.61
CA SER A 166 -0.07 -27.67 19.10
C SER A 166 -1.04 -26.82 19.91
N GLY A 167 -2.32 -27.20 20.03
CA GLY A 167 -3.30 -26.48 20.85
C GLY A 167 -4.38 -25.77 20.03
N THR A 168 -5.16 -24.94 20.69
CA THR A 168 -6.38 -24.32 20.15
C THR A 168 -6.36 -22.81 20.36
N TYR A 169 -6.69 -22.06 19.30
CA TYR A 169 -6.80 -20.61 19.33
C TYR A 169 -7.57 -20.11 20.58
N PRO A 170 -7.08 -19.07 21.27
CA PRO A 170 -5.94 -18.21 20.93
C PRO A 170 -4.59 -18.70 21.46
N LYS A 171 -4.48 -19.95 21.94
CA LYS A 171 -3.27 -20.45 22.61
C LYS A 171 -2.65 -21.63 21.89
N ALA A 172 -1.33 -21.61 21.74
CA ALA A 172 -0.58 -22.75 21.21
C ALA A 172 0.59 -23.12 22.11
N TRP A 173 0.80 -24.42 22.24
CA TRP A 173 1.91 -25.07 22.90
C TRP A 173 3.00 -25.43 21.90
N LEU A 174 4.24 -25.15 22.29
CA LEU A 174 5.44 -25.57 21.58
C LEU A 174 6.13 -26.61 22.43
N THR A 175 5.88 -27.86 22.09
CA THR A 175 6.48 -29.00 22.78
C THR A 175 7.81 -29.33 22.14
N TRP A 176 8.82 -29.63 22.97
CA TRP A 176 10.16 -30.02 22.51
C TRP A 176 10.90 -28.96 21.68
N LEU A 177 10.40 -27.71 21.71
CA LEU A 177 11.03 -26.56 21.10
C LEU A 177 11.60 -25.73 22.26
N GLU A 178 12.82 -26.02 22.69
CA GLU A 178 13.48 -25.25 23.76
C GLU A 178 13.73 -23.82 23.26
N LEU A 179 12.77 -22.93 23.52
CA LEU A 179 12.82 -21.54 23.10
C LEU A 179 13.44 -20.68 24.20
N THR A 180 14.73 -20.41 24.06
CA THR A 180 15.46 -19.58 25.02
C THR A 180 15.13 -18.10 24.82
N PRO A 181 15.30 -17.27 25.86
CA PRO A 181 15.25 -15.82 25.70
C PRO A 181 16.11 -15.30 24.55
N GLY A 182 15.62 -14.26 23.88
CA GLY A 182 16.23 -13.71 22.67
C GLY A 182 15.93 -14.50 21.39
N THR A 183 15.20 -15.61 21.46
CA THR A 183 14.69 -16.29 20.26
C THR A 183 13.62 -15.43 19.60
N ILE A 184 13.70 -15.29 18.29
CA ILE A 184 12.70 -14.59 17.48
C ILE A 184 11.69 -15.62 16.97
N ILE A 185 10.40 -15.32 17.08
CA ILE A 185 9.30 -16.15 16.56
C ILE A 185 8.32 -15.31 15.73
N LYS A 186 7.68 -15.88 14.72
CA LYS A 186 6.58 -15.28 13.95
C LYS A 186 5.62 -16.34 13.45
N LEU A 187 4.40 -15.94 13.13
CA LEU A 187 3.40 -16.79 12.49
C LEU A 187 3.57 -16.69 10.97
N THR A 188 3.36 -17.81 10.29
CA THR A 188 3.38 -17.89 8.82
C THR A 188 2.15 -18.64 8.36
N ASP A 189 1.48 -18.16 7.30
CA ASP A 189 0.35 -18.87 6.71
C ASP A 189 0.83 -20.18 6.07
N THR A 190 0.22 -21.31 6.46
CA THR A 190 0.58 -22.63 5.90
C THR A 190 0.29 -22.76 4.40
N VAL A 191 -0.61 -21.92 3.88
CA VAL A 191 -0.99 -21.90 2.47
C VAL A 191 -0.22 -20.81 1.70
N GLY A 192 0.44 -19.89 2.41
CA GLY A 192 1.20 -18.78 1.83
C GLY A 192 0.34 -17.73 1.13
N GLY A 193 -0.95 -17.63 1.49
CA GLY A 193 -1.88 -16.63 0.93
C GLY A 193 -1.79 -15.27 1.62
N LEU A 194 -1.24 -15.25 2.84
CA LEU A 194 -0.99 -14.06 3.64
C LEU A 194 0.50 -14.00 4.01
N ASP A 195 1.01 -12.78 4.13
CA ASP A 195 2.32 -12.47 4.66
C ASP A 195 2.45 -12.93 6.12
N ASP A 196 3.70 -13.14 6.55
CA ASP A 196 4.00 -13.52 7.92
C ASP A 196 3.53 -12.45 8.92
N SER A 197 3.29 -12.87 10.17
CA SER A 197 3.07 -11.90 11.24
C SER A 197 4.35 -11.11 11.51
N GLU A 198 4.18 -10.03 12.26
CA GLU A 198 5.32 -9.35 12.89
C GLU A 198 6.15 -10.34 13.75
N GLU A 199 7.46 -10.06 13.82
CA GLU A 199 8.41 -10.80 14.64
C GLU A 199 8.19 -10.49 16.13
N PHE A 200 8.17 -11.53 16.94
CA PHE A 200 8.06 -11.48 18.40
C PHE A 200 9.34 -12.01 19.02
N ILE A 201 10.00 -11.22 19.88
CA ILE A 201 11.22 -11.61 20.57
C ILE A 201 10.88 -12.14 21.96
N ILE A 202 11.34 -13.35 22.27
CA ILE A 202 11.10 -13.96 23.57
C ILE A 202 11.86 -13.17 24.65
N PRO A 203 11.16 -12.63 25.66
CA PRO A 203 11.79 -11.81 26.69
C PRO A 203 12.69 -12.66 27.60
N ASN A 204 13.70 -12.02 28.19
CA ASN A 204 14.43 -12.60 29.32
C ASN A 204 13.46 -12.83 30.48
N SER A 205 13.50 -14.01 31.06
CA SER A 205 12.89 -14.28 32.36
C SER A 205 13.74 -13.61 33.46
N GLU A 206 13.81 -12.28 33.47
CA GLU A 206 14.29 -11.54 34.63
C GLU A 206 13.08 -11.29 35.54
N ASN A 207 13.18 -11.87 36.75
CA ASN A 207 12.36 -11.72 37.96
C ASN A 207 11.09 -10.86 37.88
N PRO A 208 9.91 -11.38 38.30
CA PRO A 208 8.90 -10.51 38.86
C PRO A 208 9.45 -9.92 40.17
N ASP A 209 9.76 -8.62 40.17
CA ASP A 209 9.70 -7.81 41.39
C ASP A 209 8.25 -7.34 41.62
#